data_AF-A0A7R9XH94-F1
#
_entry.id   AF-A0A7R9XH94-F1
#
_cell.length_a   1.000
_cell.length_b   1.000
_cell.length_c   1.000
_cell.angle_alpha   90.00
_cell.angle_beta   90.00
_cell.angle_gamma   90.00
#
_symmetry.space_group_name_H-M   'P 1'
#
loop_
_entity.id
_entity.type
_entity.pdbx_description
1 polymer ?
#
loop_
_entity_poly.entity_id
_entity_poly.type
_entity_poly.pdbx_seq_one_letter_code
_entity_poly.pdbx_strand_id
1 'polypeptide(L)'
;MHSLCHTSTVRHGDVKTFDVPRFCGDSMQLVVCLFVVLSCLHHVSRASHPTLRVRVSPPFQPLEFKEGIKQDLTVRVELQNSTLNATHVLQDDFTLYLFVKPEVEWRLKVISQNPLYFNKTDIVKRTNKTFTIIGEVLGYSNLTFYSVDSLAGLQGNNGSVIRDGFRIVVLRYLVLMDKVFLGIIIGLVSINHVNMGCTLDLRVILAVLRKPIGPVVGFLCQFLIMPLLSFGTSLLLIEEPLYRLGLFALGCSPGGTSSNFWTLLLDGDVNLSVVMTMLSTIAALGMLPLWMYSLGPHLYNTQGITIPYDKMILSLIALSLPLGIGILIKAKKPSWASVIVKMIKPITLLIILVIMTVGIYNSLYVFYLLSWGIVGAGLITAWGGFFFGAFFAWLFKLERKQIIAVSIETAFQNAGVAFLMLRLSLTEPDGDLASVSCIAQLSVVGPPLWVALLLLHTRKRISRLCYPDDPLPVTPVPLGTVNLAADVLENDLVKGRVDVDNNLDKVTHLENRGDGGSDVPMNKDGEMGPEEATRGDVSIAGSEVTSGDNKPALV
;
A
#
# COMPACT_ATOMS: atom_id res chain seq x y z
N MET A 1 -47.57 20.34 40.70
CA MET A 1 -48.05 21.57 40.02
C MET A 1 -47.52 21.51 38.59
N HIS A 2 -48.21 20.84 37.68
CA HIS A 2 -49.19 21.40 36.73
C HIS A 2 -48.65 22.55 35.85
N SER A 3 -48.62 22.23 34.55
CA SER A 3 -48.82 23.13 33.40
C SER A 3 -47.69 24.03 32.91
N LEU A 4 -47.43 23.89 31.60
CA LEU A 4 -46.99 24.86 30.58
C LEU A 4 -45.68 24.42 29.89
N CYS A 5 -45.77 23.65 28.80
CA CYS A 5 -46.06 24.07 27.42
C CYS A 5 -44.93 24.83 26.71
N HIS A 6 -44.44 24.16 25.67
CA HIS A 6 -44.22 24.66 24.31
C HIS A 6 -43.04 25.60 23.98
N THR A 7 -42.08 24.99 23.26
CA THR A 7 -41.57 25.38 21.93
C THR A 7 -41.50 26.87 21.56
N SER A 8 -40.30 27.35 21.22
CA SER A 8 -40.11 28.25 20.07
C SER A 8 -38.67 28.21 19.56
N THR A 9 -38.53 27.79 18.31
CA THR A 9 -37.43 28.03 17.37
C THR A 9 -37.36 29.51 16.95
N VAL A 10 -36.18 30.17 16.94
CA VAL A 10 -35.87 31.29 16.00
C VAL A 10 -34.35 31.35 15.73
N ARG A 11 -34.02 31.65 14.46
CA ARG A 11 -32.70 31.77 13.81
C ARG A 11 -32.04 33.17 13.98
N HIS A 12 -30.72 33.18 13.72
CA HIS A 12 -29.86 34.22 13.11
C HIS A 12 -30.13 35.72 13.32
N GLY A 13 -29.07 36.44 13.73
CA GLY A 13 -28.82 37.81 13.29
C GLY A 13 -28.06 38.69 14.27
N ASP A 14 -26.92 39.19 13.80
CA ASP A 14 -26.26 40.45 14.17
C ASP A 14 -25.22 40.54 15.30
N VAL A 15 -24.00 40.78 14.79
CA VAL A 15 -22.82 41.37 15.41
C VAL A 15 -23.15 42.75 16.00
N LYS A 16 -22.77 42.98 17.26
CA LYS A 16 -22.30 44.30 17.74
C LYS A 16 -21.42 44.13 18.99
N THR A 17 -20.20 44.63 18.84
CA THR A 17 -19.17 44.90 19.85
C THR A 17 -19.72 45.63 21.07
N PHE A 18 -19.36 45.20 22.28
CA PHE A 18 -19.39 46.07 23.46
C PHE A 18 -18.19 45.84 24.38
N ASP A 19 -17.63 46.97 24.78
CA ASP A 19 -16.39 47.20 25.48
C ASP A 19 -16.29 46.56 26.88
N VAL A 20 -15.03 46.25 27.21
CA VAL A 20 -14.57 45.95 28.57
C VAL A 20 -14.42 47.25 29.35
N PRO A 21 -14.90 47.33 30.60
CA PRO A 21 -14.25 48.13 31.62
C PRO A 21 -13.63 47.25 32.71
N ARG A 22 -12.33 47.46 32.95
CA ARG A 22 -11.66 47.13 34.20
C ARG A 22 -12.13 48.12 35.26
N PHE A 23 -12.55 47.66 36.44
CA PHE A 23 -11.96 48.03 37.75
C PHE A 23 -12.64 47.28 38.91
N CYS A 24 -11.84 46.44 39.56
CA CYS A 24 -11.62 46.25 41.01
C CYS A 24 -12.80 46.12 42.00
N GLY A 25 -12.68 45.12 42.89
CA GLY A 25 -13.15 45.23 44.27
C GLY A 25 -13.73 43.94 44.86
N ASP A 26 -12.88 43.01 45.31
CA ASP A 26 -12.92 42.06 46.46
C ASP A 26 -14.24 41.51 47.06
N SER A 27 -15.39 41.74 46.44
CA SER A 27 -16.71 41.29 46.87
C SER A 27 -17.20 40.10 46.05
N MET A 28 -16.57 39.84 44.90
CA MET A 28 -16.94 38.76 43.99
C MET A 28 -16.34 37.41 44.38
N GLN A 29 -15.22 37.38 45.12
CA GLN A 29 -14.63 36.14 45.62
C GLN A 29 -15.50 35.48 46.69
N LEU A 30 -16.18 36.25 47.55
CA LEU A 30 -17.07 35.69 48.57
C LEU A 30 -18.34 35.09 47.95
N VAL A 31 -18.91 35.74 46.94
CA VAL A 31 -20.11 35.26 46.23
C VAL A 31 -19.79 34.03 45.38
N VAL A 32 -18.61 33.97 44.74
CA VAL A 32 -18.15 32.79 43.99
C VAL A 32 -17.82 31.64 44.96
N CYS A 33 -17.19 31.89 46.11
CA CYS A 33 -17.00 30.85 47.13
C CYS A 33 -18.33 30.33 47.69
N LEU A 34 -19.33 31.19 47.92
CA LEU A 34 -20.64 30.75 48.40
C LEU A 34 -21.39 29.95 47.33
N PHE A 35 -21.28 30.33 46.04
CA PHE A 35 -21.85 29.57 44.93
C PHE A 35 -21.13 28.24 44.69
N VAL A 36 -19.81 28.18 44.87
CA VAL A 36 -19.03 26.93 44.79
C VAL A 36 -19.36 26.03 45.97
N VAL A 37 -19.53 26.57 47.19
CA VAL A 37 -19.92 25.79 48.37
C VAL A 37 -21.37 25.32 48.29
N LEU A 38 -22.31 26.14 47.79
CA LEU A 38 -23.69 25.73 47.52
C LEU A 38 -23.80 24.75 46.35
N SER A 39 -22.97 24.89 45.30
CA SER A 39 -22.89 23.90 44.22
C SER A 39 -22.27 22.59 44.69
N CYS A 40 -21.27 22.63 45.59
CA CYS A 40 -20.71 21.45 46.24
C CYS A 40 -21.72 20.80 47.20
N LEU A 41 -22.50 21.57 47.97
CA LEU A 41 -23.56 21.04 48.84
C LEU A 41 -24.74 20.47 48.04
N HIS A 42 -25.09 21.07 46.89
CA HIS A 42 -26.11 20.52 46.01
C HIS A 42 -25.64 19.27 45.25
N HIS A 43 -24.31 19.08 45.09
CA HIS A 43 -23.72 17.87 44.53
C HIS A 43 -23.51 16.73 45.56
N VAL A 44 -23.53 17.03 46.86
CA VAL A 44 -23.28 16.06 47.95
C VAL A 44 -24.57 15.44 48.52
N SER A 45 -25.76 15.94 48.16
CA SER A 45 -27.04 15.36 48.56
C SER A 45 -27.81 14.68 47.42
N ARG A 46 -27.11 13.99 46.51
CA ARG A 46 -27.72 12.85 45.80
C ARG A 46 -27.38 11.60 46.58
N ALA A 47 -28.36 11.10 47.33
CA ALA A 47 -28.33 9.76 47.88
C ALA A 47 -27.86 8.80 46.77
N SER A 48 -26.70 8.18 47.00
CA SER A 48 -26.09 7.24 46.08
C SER A 48 -27.01 6.03 45.95
N HIS A 49 -27.83 6.02 44.90
CA HIS A 49 -28.45 4.78 44.44
C HIS A 49 -27.30 3.81 44.11
N PRO A 50 -27.39 2.53 44.52
CA PRO A 50 -26.37 1.55 44.23
C PRO A 50 -26.24 1.38 42.72
N THR A 51 -25.13 1.84 42.16
CA THR A 51 -24.83 1.69 40.74
C THR A 51 -24.25 0.30 40.50
N LEU A 52 -24.94 -0.52 39.70
CA LEU A 52 -24.42 -1.79 39.19
C LEU A 52 -23.17 -1.51 38.33
N ARG A 53 -22.05 -2.16 38.61
CA ARG A 53 -20.84 -2.12 37.77
C ARG A 53 -20.62 -3.50 37.15
N VAL A 54 -20.46 -3.55 35.84
CA VAL A 54 -20.16 -4.81 35.14
C VAL A 54 -18.64 -4.98 35.09
N ARG A 55 -18.13 -6.11 35.60
CA ARG A 55 -16.70 -6.44 35.56
C ARG A 55 -16.48 -7.66 34.68
N VAL A 56 -15.99 -7.44 33.47
CA VAL A 56 -15.64 -8.54 32.56
C VAL A 56 -14.29 -9.12 32.97
N SER A 57 -14.17 -10.45 32.93
CA SER A 57 -12.93 -11.17 33.16
C SER A 57 -12.54 -11.99 31.92
N PRO A 58 -11.26 -12.01 31.53
CA PRO A 58 -10.10 -11.55 32.30
C PRO A 58 -9.92 -10.01 32.32
N PRO A 59 -9.26 -9.45 33.36
CA PRO A 59 -9.10 -8.01 33.55
C PRO A 59 -7.99 -7.38 32.69
N PHE A 60 -7.40 -8.11 31.74
CA PHE A 60 -6.26 -7.65 30.95
C PHE A 60 -6.72 -7.06 29.61
N GLN A 61 -6.37 -5.80 29.38
CA GLN A 61 -6.59 -5.08 28.14
C GLN A 61 -5.26 -4.97 27.36
N PRO A 62 -5.26 -5.12 26.02
CA PRO A 62 -6.35 -5.57 25.16
C PRO A 62 -6.51 -7.10 25.16
N LEU A 63 -7.72 -7.60 24.88
CA LEU A 63 -7.94 -9.04 24.63
C LEU A 63 -7.63 -9.36 23.16
N GLU A 64 -6.68 -10.27 22.92
CA GLU A 64 -6.27 -10.72 21.59
C GLU A 64 -7.05 -11.97 21.15
N PHE A 65 -7.67 -11.90 19.98
CA PHE A 65 -8.42 -12.98 19.34
C PHE A 65 -7.82 -13.27 17.99
N LYS A 66 -7.83 -14.53 17.57
CA LYS A 66 -7.47 -14.88 16.19
C LYS A 66 -8.72 -14.88 15.31
N GLU A 67 -8.59 -14.36 14.11
CA GLU A 67 -9.61 -14.38 13.07
C GLU A 67 -10.16 -15.80 12.86
N GLY A 68 -11.49 -15.93 12.82
CA GLY A 68 -12.21 -17.19 12.65
C GLY A 68 -12.26 -18.08 13.89
N ILE A 69 -11.53 -17.76 14.96
CA ILE A 69 -11.56 -18.55 16.21
C ILE A 69 -12.68 -18.01 17.12
N LYS A 70 -13.59 -18.91 17.48
CA LYS A 70 -14.60 -18.65 18.52
C LYS A 70 -13.93 -18.68 19.87
N GLN A 71 -14.21 -17.67 20.69
CA GLN A 71 -13.66 -17.59 22.04
C GLN A 71 -14.75 -17.16 23.01
N ASP A 72 -14.78 -17.86 24.13
CA ASP A 72 -15.75 -17.62 25.19
C ASP A 72 -15.20 -16.59 26.16
N LEU A 73 -15.90 -15.48 26.30
CA LEU A 73 -15.62 -14.45 27.29
C LEU A 73 -16.53 -14.60 28.49
N THR A 74 -16.00 -14.36 29.68
CA THR A 74 -16.75 -14.49 30.93
C THR A 74 -17.04 -13.11 31.52
N VAL A 75 -18.32 -12.78 31.69
CA VAL A 75 -18.76 -11.55 32.37
C VAL A 75 -19.17 -11.87 33.78
N ARG A 76 -18.77 -11.00 34.70
CA ARG A 76 -19.30 -10.94 36.05
C ARG A 76 -19.92 -9.57 36.29
N VAL A 77 -21.04 -9.50 37.00
CA VAL A 77 -21.65 -8.24 37.42
C VAL A 77 -21.44 -8.09 38.92
N GLU A 78 -20.92 -6.94 39.36
CA GLU A 78 -20.62 -6.65 40.76
C GLU A 78 -21.31 -5.34 41.20
N LEU A 79 -21.87 -5.31 42.41
CA LEU A 79 -22.42 -4.08 42.99
C LEU A 79 -21.28 -3.23 43.57
N GLN A 80 -21.18 -1.97 43.15
CA GLN A 80 -20.13 -1.08 43.66
C GLN A 80 -20.58 -0.40 44.97
N ASN A 81 -19.73 -0.53 45.99
CA ASN A 81 -19.80 0.23 47.24
C ASN A 81 -21.09 0.08 48.07
N SER A 82 -21.49 -1.15 48.37
CA SER A 82 -22.50 -1.40 49.40
C SER A 82 -21.89 -2.16 50.58
N THR A 83 -21.60 -1.43 51.65
CA THR A 83 -21.49 -1.96 53.03
C THR A 83 -22.83 -2.56 53.50
N LEU A 84 -23.89 -2.41 52.72
CA LEU A 84 -25.19 -3.06 52.88
C LEU A 84 -25.24 -4.33 52.01
N ASN A 85 -25.71 -5.43 52.60
CA ASN A 85 -25.95 -6.68 51.88
C ASN A 85 -26.86 -6.43 50.66
N ALA A 86 -26.41 -6.85 49.47
CA ALA A 86 -27.11 -6.73 48.19
C ALA A 86 -28.56 -7.27 48.21
N THR A 87 -28.92 -8.08 49.22
CA THR A 87 -30.26 -8.62 49.46
C THR A 87 -31.32 -7.56 49.75
N HIS A 88 -30.95 -6.43 50.37
CA HIS A 88 -31.89 -5.36 50.77
C HIS A 88 -32.13 -4.30 49.68
N VAL A 89 -31.29 -4.28 48.64
CA VAL A 89 -31.29 -3.27 47.59
C VAL A 89 -32.10 -3.71 46.36
N LEU A 90 -32.02 -4.99 46.00
CA LEU A 90 -32.66 -5.53 44.81
C LEU A 90 -34.03 -6.11 45.17
N GLN A 91 -35.09 -5.71 44.46
CA GLN A 91 -36.42 -6.34 44.55
C GLN A 91 -36.32 -7.84 44.21
N ASP A 92 -37.22 -8.66 44.77
CA ASP A 92 -37.16 -10.12 44.62
C ASP A 92 -37.30 -10.60 43.16
N ASP A 93 -37.97 -9.82 42.31
CA ASP A 93 -38.16 -10.09 40.88
C ASP A 93 -37.15 -9.36 39.97
N PHE A 94 -36.02 -8.90 40.51
CA PHE A 94 -35.03 -8.16 39.73
C PHE A 94 -34.29 -9.08 38.73
N THR A 95 -34.43 -8.77 37.44
CA THR A 95 -33.67 -9.38 36.33
C THR A 95 -32.97 -8.29 35.52
N LEU A 96 -31.64 -8.39 35.44
CA LEU A 96 -30.80 -7.50 34.64
C LEU A 96 -30.57 -8.11 33.25
N TYR A 97 -30.90 -7.39 32.19
CA TYR A 97 -30.54 -7.77 30.82
C TYR A 97 -29.29 -7.02 30.39
N LEU A 98 -28.20 -7.76 30.16
CA LEU A 98 -26.93 -7.22 29.69
C LEU A 98 -26.75 -7.55 28.20
N PHE A 99 -26.90 -6.54 27.35
CA PHE A 99 -26.63 -6.62 25.93
C PHE A 99 -25.16 -6.34 25.67
N VAL A 100 -24.56 -7.21 24.86
CA VAL A 100 -23.19 -7.06 24.41
C VAL A 100 -23.22 -6.62 22.95
N LYS A 101 -22.69 -5.44 22.64
CA LYS A 101 -22.64 -4.94 21.27
C LYS A 101 -21.23 -4.49 20.89
N PRO A 102 -20.64 -5.06 19.83
CA PRO A 102 -19.40 -4.55 19.25
C PRO A 102 -19.66 -3.21 18.56
N GLU A 103 -18.70 -2.29 18.64
CA GLU A 103 -18.73 -1.01 17.91
C GLU A 103 -18.72 -1.24 16.40
N VAL A 104 -17.96 -2.23 15.94
CA VAL A 104 -17.82 -2.61 14.53
C VAL A 104 -18.31 -4.06 14.33
N GLU A 105 -19.59 -4.21 13.97
CA GLU A 105 -20.28 -5.51 13.85
C GLU A 105 -19.72 -6.43 12.77
N TRP A 106 -19.14 -5.89 11.70
CA TRP A 106 -18.52 -6.70 10.63
C TRP A 106 -17.12 -7.20 11.00
N ARG A 107 -16.49 -6.62 12.03
CA ARG A 107 -15.15 -7.01 12.50
C ARG A 107 -15.23 -8.04 13.62
N LEU A 108 -16.21 -7.88 14.51
CA LEU A 108 -16.43 -8.70 15.69
C LEU A 108 -17.92 -9.04 15.79
N LYS A 109 -18.25 -10.33 15.91
CA LYS A 109 -19.64 -10.78 16.11
C LYS A 109 -19.80 -11.52 17.43
N VAL A 110 -20.94 -11.29 18.08
CA VAL A 110 -21.39 -12.06 19.25
C VAL A 110 -22.30 -13.18 18.75
N ILE A 111 -21.86 -14.43 18.85
CA ILE A 111 -22.57 -15.58 18.27
C ILE A 111 -23.62 -16.15 19.24
N SER A 112 -23.34 -16.10 20.55
CA SER A 112 -24.11 -16.86 21.53
C SER A 112 -24.29 -16.09 22.83
N GLN A 113 -25.45 -16.31 23.47
CA GLN A 113 -25.84 -15.79 24.79
C GLN A 113 -25.88 -14.26 24.87
N ASN A 114 -26.60 -13.62 23.94
CA ASN A 114 -26.87 -12.18 23.95
C ASN A 114 -28.38 -11.93 23.79
N PRO A 115 -29.08 -11.30 24.75
CA PRO A 115 -28.57 -10.73 26.00
C PRO A 115 -28.22 -11.77 27.06
N LEU A 116 -27.26 -11.43 27.93
CA LEU A 116 -27.00 -12.15 29.17
C LEU A 116 -27.99 -11.68 30.23
N TYR A 117 -28.84 -12.58 30.74
CA TYR A 117 -29.74 -12.26 31.85
C TYR A 117 -29.06 -12.56 33.18
N PHE A 118 -29.18 -11.72 34.20
CA PHE A 118 -28.70 -11.99 35.56
C PHE A 118 -29.84 -11.80 36.55
N ASN A 119 -30.16 -12.83 37.32
CA ASN A 119 -31.15 -12.74 38.39
C ASN A 119 -30.52 -12.21 39.68
N LYS A 120 -31.34 -11.76 40.64
CA LYS A 120 -30.88 -11.35 41.99
C LYS A 120 -29.92 -12.36 42.62
N THR A 121 -30.21 -13.66 42.53
CA THR A 121 -29.32 -14.72 43.05
C THR A 121 -27.96 -14.76 42.36
N ASP A 122 -27.90 -14.47 41.06
CA ASP A 122 -26.67 -14.48 40.28
C ASP A 122 -25.76 -13.30 40.67
N ILE A 123 -26.35 -12.13 40.92
CA ILE A 123 -25.63 -10.92 41.33
C ILE A 123 -25.10 -11.09 42.77
N VAL A 124 -25.91 -11.64 43.68
CA VAL A 124 -25.52 -11.89 45.07
C VAL A 124 -24.43 -12.95 45.16
N LYS A 125 -24.55 -14.05 44.39
CA LYS A 125 -23.57 -15.15 44.36
C LYS A 125 -22.35 -14.87 43.48
N ARG A 126 -22.31 -13.73 42.78
CA ARG A 126 -21.26 -13.36 41.82
C ARG A 126 -21.05 -14.43 40.74
N THR A 127 -22.15 -14.95 40.20
CA THR A 127 -22.13 -15.99 39.18
C THR A 127 -21.49 -15.46 37.90
N ASN A 128 -20.58 -16.24 37.34
CA ASN A 128 -19.98 -15.97 36.05
C ASN A 128 -20.94 -16.42 34.93
N LYS A 129 -21.20 -15.56 33.94
CA LYS A 129 -21.88 -15.97 32.69
C LYS A 129 -20.95 -15.78 31.50
N THR A 130 -21.01 -16.70 30.55
CA THR A 130 -20.13 -16.69 29.38
C THR A 130 -20.90 -16.30 28.13
N PHE A 131 -20.25 -15.61 27.20
CA PHE A 131 -20.79 -15.36 25.87
C PHE A 131 -19.69 -15.61 24.85
N THR A 132 -20.07 -16.08 23.67
CA THR A 132 -19.11 -16.44 22.63
C THR A 132 -19.00 -15.31 21.61
N ILE A 133 -17.77 -14.88 21.35
CA ILE A 133 -17.46 -13.95 20.26
C ILE A 133 -16.59 -14.60 19.21
N ILE A 134 -16.67 -14.07 17.99
CA ILE A 134 -15.81 -14.41 16.88
C ILE A 134 -15.25 -13.14 16.25
N GLY A 135 -13.93 -13.09 16.08
CA GLY A 135 -13.29 -12.08 15.23
C GLY A 135 -13.39 -12.52 13.78
N GLU A 136 -14.01 -11.70 12.92
CA GLU A 136 -14.16 -12.01 11.50
C GLU A 136 -13.16 -11.27 10.62
N VAL A 137 -12.75 -10.05 11.01
CA VAL A 137 -11.77 -9.26 10.26
C VAL A 137 -10.75 -8.67 11.23
N LEU A 138 -9.49 -8.53 10.78
CA LEU A 138 -8.43 -7.99 11.62
C LEU A 138 -8.65 -6.51 12.01
N GLY A 139 -8.15 -6.16 13.19
CA GLY A 139 -8.12 -4.78 13.70
C GLY A 139 -8.73 -4.62 15.09
N TYR A 140 -9.01 -3.37 15.47
CA TYR A 140 -9.52 -3.02 16.79
C TYR A 140 -11.04 -2.91 16.81
N SER A 141 -11.71 -3.41 17.85
CA SER A 141 -13.13 -3.17 18.05
C SER A 141 -13.41 -3.00 19.55
N ASN A 142 -14.20 -2.00 19.93
CA ASN A 142 -14.62 -1.86 21.32
C ASN A 142 -15.90 -2.65 21.54
N LEU A 143 -15.92 -3.46 22.59
CA LEU A 143 -17.09 -4.16 23.04
C LEU A 143 -17.81 -3.30 24.08
N THR A 144 -19.03 -2.88 23.77
CA THR A 144 -19.85 -2.05 24.65
C THR A 144 -20.96 -2.86 25.30
N PHE A 145 -21.24 -2.57 26.56
CA PHE A 145 -22.23 -3.27 27.36
C PHE A 145 -23.41 -2.34 27.68
N TYR A 146 -24.63 -2.81 27.46
CA TYR A 146 -25.85 -2.05 27.77
C TYR A 146 -26.68 -2.84 28.76
N SER A 147 -27.05 -2.22 29.88
CA SER A 147 -27.96 -2.83 30.83
C SER A 147 -29.37 -2.25 30.71
N VAL A 148 -30.37 -3.12 30.79
CA VAL A 148 -31.78 -2.74 30.89
C VAL A 148 -32.39 -3.45 32.09
N ASP A 149 -33.00 -2.68 33.00
CA ASP A 149 -33.58 -3.16 34.26
C ASP A 149 -35.02 -3.70 34.11
N SER A 150 -35.66 -3.55 32.94
CA SER A 150 -37.01 -4.09 32.65
C SER A 150 -37.26 -4.30 31.15
N LEU A 151 -37.96 -5.38 30.78
CA LEU A 151 -38.37 -5.68 29.39
C LEU A 151 -39.12 -4.52 28.70
N ALA A 152 -39.79 -3.65 29.47
CA ALA A 152 -40.48 -2.46 28.96
C ALA A 152 -39.52 -1.37 28.41
N GLY A 153 -38.23 -1.42 28.76
CA GLY A 153 -37.19 -0.53 28.24
C GLY A 153 -36.67 -0.89 26.85
N LEU A 154 -37.10 -2.01 26.25
CA LEU A 154 -36.65 -2.43 24.91
C LEU A 154 -37.26 -1.60 23.77
N GLN A 155 -38.30 -0.81 24.05
CA GLN A 155 -38.93 0.09 23.07
C GLN A 155 -38.61 1.59 23.29
N GLY A 156 -37.80 1.93 24.29
CA GLY A 156 -37.44 3.32 24.60
C GLY A 156 -35.97 3.46 24.94
N ASN A 157 -35.35 4.57 24.51
CA ASN A 157 -33.92 4.89 24.66
C ASN A 157 -33.47 5.12 26.14
N ASN A 158 -34.17 4.54 27.12
CA ASN A 158 -34.05 4.76 28.56
C ASN A 158 -33.29 3.62 29.27
N GLY A 159 -32.33 2.98 28.58
CA GLY A 159 -31.39 2.05 29.21
C GLY A 159 -30.23 2.81 29.87
N SER A 160 -29.79 2.39 31.05
CA SER A 160 -28.56 2.89 31.64
C SER A 160 -27.37 2.27 30.88
N VAL A 161 -26.64 3.10 30.12
CA VAL A 161 -25.45 2.63 29.40
C VAL A 161 -24.31 2.48 30.40
N ILE A 162 -23.95 1.24 30.72
CA ILE A 162 -22.72 0.95 31.46
C ILE A 162 -21.56 1.09 30.45
N ARG A 163 -20.94 2.27 30.43
CA ARG A 163 -19.83 2.61 29.50
C ARG A 163 -18.50 1.94 29.85
N ASP A 164 -18.50 0.73 30.40
CA ASP A 164 -17.27 -0.05 30.54
C ASP A 164 -17.06 -0.82 29.24
N GLY A 165 -16.40 -0.17 28.27
CA GLY A 165 -16.04 -0.75 26.99
C GLY A 165 -14.71 -1.50 27.05
N PHE A 166 -14.64 -2.70 26.48
CA PHE A 166 -13.41 -3.49 26.42
C PHE A 166 -12.84 -3.45 25.01
N ARG A 167 -11.58 -3.02 24.88
CA ARG A 167 -10.87 -3.03 23.59
C ARG A 167 -10.46 -4.46 23.24
N ILE A 168 -10.96 -4.92 22.10
CA ILE A 168 -10.69 -6.23 21.54
C ILE A 168 -9.80 -6.05 20.31
N VAL A 169 -8.77 -6.89 20.21
CA VAL A 169 -7.85 -6.94 19.08
C VAL A 169 -8.11 -8.24 18.34
N VAL A 170 -8.53 -8.13 17.08
CA VAL A 170 -8.61 -9.29 16.19
C VAL A 170 -7.30 -9.34 15.41
N LEU A 171 -6.48 -10.32 15.74
CA LEU A 171 -5.26 -10.69 15.05
C LEU A 171 -5.61 -11.67 13.93
N ARG A 172 -4.90 -11.55 12.82
CA ARG A 172 -5.01 -12.51 11.73
C ARG A 172 -4.38 -13.83 12.16
N TYR A 173 -4.94 -14.96 11.71
CA TYR A 173 -4.28 -16.25 11.89
C TYR A 173 -3.02 -16.29 11.02
N LEU A 174 -1.87 -15.95 11.61
CA LEU A 174 -0.56 -16.01 10.97
C LEU A 174 -0.26 -17.45 10.54
N VAL A 175 -0.41 -17.72 9.24
CA VAL A 175 0.03 -18.98 8.64
C VAL A 175 1.53 -18.84 8.31
N LEU A 176 2.23 -19.97 8.19
CA LEU A 176 3.52 -20.06 7.49
C LEU A 176 3.55 -19.20 6.19
N MET A 177 2.41 -19.08 5.51
CA MET A 177 2.22 -18.27 4.31
C MET A 177 2.53 -16.78 4.49
N ASP A 178 2.21 -16.16 5.64
CA ASP A 178 2.50 -14.73 5.86
C ASP A 178 3.99 -14.46 5.96
N LYS A 179 4.72 -15.34 6.65
CA LYS A 179 6.18 -15.27 6.76
C LYS A 179 6.84 -15.51 5.40
N VAL A 180 6.32 -16.47 4.63
CA VAL A 180 6.78 -16.75 3.27
C VAL A 180 6.53 -15.53 2.36
N PHE A 181 5.34 -14.95 2.41
CA PHE A 181 4.98 -13.77 1.61
C PHE A 181 5.85 -12.56 1.95
N LEU A 182 6.03 -12.27 3.23
CA LEU A 182 6.92 -11.18 3.67
C LEU A 182 8.37 -11.45 3.22
N GLY A 183 8.85 -12.69 3.34
CA GLY A 183 10.16 -13.10 2.85
C GLY A 183 10.34 -12.90 1.34
N ILE A 184 9.31 -13.21 0.54
CA ILE A 184 9.30 -12.96 -0.91
C ILE A 184 9.41 -11.46 -1.21
N ILE A 185 8.64 -10.61 -0.51
CA ILE A 185 8.70 -9.15 -0.72
C ILE A 185 10.08 -8.61 -0.31
N ILE A 186 10.64 -9.03 0.82
CA ILE A 186 11.99 -8.64 1.25
C ILE A 186 13.01 -9.05 0.19
N GLY A 187 12.94 -10.28 -0.31
CA GLY A 187 13.80 -10.78 -1.38
C GLY A 187 13.68 -9.92 -2.65
N LEU A 188 12.45 -9.61 -3.08
CA LEU A 188 12.21 -8.76 -4.25
C LEU A 188 12.82 -7.37 -4.08
N VAL A 189 12.47 -6.68 -2.99
CA VAL A 189 12.92 -5.32 -2.75
C VAL A 189 14.44 -5.28 -2.66
N SER A 190 15.06 -6.29 -2.03
CA SER A 190 16.51 -6.42 -1.94
C SER A 190 17.16 -6.62 -3.31
N ILE A 191 16.65 -7.55 -4.12
CA ILE A 191 17.15 -7.82 -5.48
C ILE A 191 17.00 -6.56 -6.36
N ASN A 192 15.87 -5.85 -6.27
CA ASN A 192 15.66 -4.60 -6.99
C ASN A 192 16.63 -3.49 -6.55
N HIS A 193 16.92 -3.38 -5.25
CA HIS A 193 17.91 -2.42 -4.74
C HIS A 193 19.33 -2.77 -5.19
N VAL A 194 19.72 -4.05 -5.20
CA VAL A 194 21.00 -4.49 -5.77
C VAL A 194 21.08 -4.12 -7.25
N ASN A 195 20.03 -4.43 -8.02
CA ASN A 195 19.98 -4.10 -9.44
C ASN A 195 20.10 -2.59 -9.66
N MET A 196 19.34 -1.80 -8.90
CA MET A 196 19.42 -0.35 -8.93
C MET A 196 20.84 0.14 -8.64
N GLY A 197 21.54 -0.43 -7.65
CA GLY A 197 22.94 -0.11 -7.39
C GLY A 197 23.88 -0.48 -8.56
N CYS A 198 23.60 -1.59 -9.24
CA CYS A 198 24.36 -2.06 -10.41
C CYS A 198 24.15 -1.22 -11.68
N THR A 199 23.00 -0.57 -11.82
CA THR A 199 22.70 0.31 -12.98
C THR A 199 23.33 1.69 -12.86
N LEU A 200 23.78 2.10 -11.67
CA LEU A 200 24.36 3.43 -11.46
C LEU A 200 25.67 3.62 -12.22
N ASP A 201 25.65 4.56 -13.17
CA ASP A 201 26.86 5.04 -13.83
C ASP A 201 27.24 6.41 -13.27
N LEU A 202 28.40 6.46 -12.60
CA LEU A 202 28.98 7.68 -12.04
C LEU A 202 29.10 8.81 -13.07
N ARG A 203 29.38 8.48 -14.35
CA ARG A 203 29.51 9.49 -15.41
C ARG A 203 28.17 10.14 -15.71
N VAL A 204 27.10 9.35 -15.76
CA VAL A 204 25.73 9.84 -15.98
C VAL A 204 25.27 10.66 -14.79
N ILE A 205 25.51 10.19 -13.57
CA ILE A 205 25.19 10.91 -12.34
C ILE A 205 25.87 12.29 -12.33
N LEU A 206 27.17 12.35 -12.58
CA LEU A 206 27.92 13.60 -12.62
C LEU A 206 27.43 14.54 -13.72
N ALA A 207 27.07 14.01 -14.90
CA ALA A 207 26.53 14.81 -15.99
C ALA A 207 25.17 15.44 -15.64
N VAL A 208 24.27 14.68 -14.99
CA VAL A 208 22.97 15.18 -14.54
C VAL A 208 23.14 16.19 -13.40
N LEU A 209 24.04 15.93 -12.44
CA LEU A 209 24.30 16.85 -11.32
C LEU A 209 24.95 18.18 -11.75
N ARG A 210 25.62 18.24 -12.90
CA ARG A 210 26.07 19.51 -13.50
C ARG A 210 24.92 20.41 -13.94
N LYS A 211 23.71 19.87 -14.12
CA LYS A 211 22.47 20.61 -14.39
C LYS A 211 21.49 20.42 -13.24
N PRO A 212 21.75 21.04 -12.07
CA PRO A 212 21.12 20.66 -10.81
C PRO A 212 19.64 21.00 -10.69
N ILE A 213 19.09 21.87 -11.55
CA ILE A 213 17.71 22.35 -11.45
C ILE A 213 16.72 21.16 -11.48
N GLY A 214 16.89 20.23 -12.42
CA GLY A 214 16.02 19.04 -12.53
C GLY A 214 16.04 18.18 -11.25
N PRO A 215 17.22 17.69 -10.82
CA PRO A 215 17.35 16.91 -9.59
C PRO A 215 16.85 17.62 -8.33
N VAL A 216 17.10 18.92 -8.19
CA VAL A 216 16.66 19.71 -7.02
C VAL A 216 15.14 19.84 -7.00
N VAL A 217 14.51 20.13 -8.15
CA VAL A 217 13.04 20.19 -8.22
C VAL A 217 12.43 18.82 -7.90
N GLY A 218 12.97 17.75 -8.47
CA GLY A 218 12.54 16.39 -8.14
C GLY A 218 12.67 16.07 -6.66
N PHE A 219 13.79 16.43 -6.03
CA PHE A 219 14.02 16.24 -4.60
C PHE A 219 13.02 16.99 -3.73
N LEU A 220 12.73 18.25 -4.06
CA LEU A 220 11.73 19.06 -3.35
C LEU A 220 10.32 18.50 -3.54
N CYS A 221 9.94 18.11 -4.74
CA CYS A 221 8.66 17.44 -4.97
C CYS A 221 8.55 16.15 -4.15
N GLN A 222 9.62 15.36 -4.10
CA GLN A 222 9.66 14.07 -3.42
C GLN A 222 9.59 14.18 -1.90
N PHE A 223 10.35 15.10 -1.29
CA PHE A 223 10.46 15.18 0.18
C PHE A 223 9.86 16.42 0.81
N LEU A 224 9.20 17.28 0.04
CA LEU A 224 8.39 18.36 0.58
C LEU A 224 6.94 18.20 0.13
N ILE A 225 6.69 18.12 -1.18
CA ILE A 225 5.32 18.10 -1.70
C ILE A 225 4.62 16.78 -1.38
N MET A 226 5.22 15.63 -1.66
CA MET A 226 4.57 14.32 -1.42
C MET A 226 4.26 14.03 0.06
N PRO A 227 5.14 14.33 1.03
CA PRO A 227 4.82 14.21 2.45
C PRO A 227 3.66 15.12 2.86
N LEU A 228 3.66 16.39 2.44
CA LEU A 228 2.60 17.33 2.78
C LEU A 228 1.26 16.97 2.12
N LEU A 229 1.32 16.50 0.88
CA LEU A 229 0.14 16.06 0.12
C LEU A 229 -0.47 14.82 0.78
N SER A 230 0.32 13.79 1.07
CA SER A 230 -0.16 12.56 1.75
C SER A 230 -0.66 12.82 3.17
N PHE A 231 -0.02 13.73 3.91
CA PHE A 231 -0.48 14.17 5.22
C PHE A 231 -1.84 14.87 5.13
N GLY A 232 -1.98 15.84 4.22
CA GLY A 232 -3.22 16.59 4.03
C GLY A 232 -4.37 15.71 3.55
N THR A 233 -4.14 14.87 2.52
CA THR A 233 -5.18 13.99 1.98
C THR A 233 -5.61 12.93 2.98
N SER A 234 -4.66 12.37 3.75
CA SER A 234 -4.99 11.37 4.77
C SER A 234 -5.82 11.96 5.92
N LEU A 235 -5.52 13.17 6.38
CA LEU A 235 -6.34 13.83 7.41
C LEU A 235 -7.76 14.15 6.94
N LEU A 236 -7.92 14.49 5.66
CA LEU A 236 -9.21 14.90 5.11
C LEU A 236 -10.13 13.72 4.76
N LEU A 237 -9.58 12.60 4.30
CA LEU A 237 -10.37 11.51 3.68
C LEU A 237 -10.31 10.18 4.41
N ILE A 238 -9.32 9.96 5.28
CA ILE A 238 -9.16 8.70 6.01
C ILE A 238 -9.54 8.97 7.46
N GLU A 239 -10.41 8.14 8.05
CA GLU A 239 -10.84 8.29 9.45
C GLU A 239 -9.86 7.61 10.41
N GLU A 240 -9.42 6.40 10.06
CA GLU A 240 -8.59 5.55 10.92
C GLU A 240 -7.11 5.96 10.92
N PRO A 241 -6.51 6.24 12.09
CA PRO A 241 -5.12 6.70 12.23
C PRO A 241 -4.06 5.81 11.57
N LEU A 242 -4.22 4.49 11.63
CA LEU A 242 -3.25 3.55 11.07
C LEU A 242 -3.22 3.63 9.54
N TYR A 243 -4.38 3.77 8.89
CA TYR A 243 -4.44 3.97 7.44
C TYR A 243 -3.84 5.32 7.04
N ARG A 244 -4.02 6.38 7.87
CA ARG A 244 -3.36 7.67 7.64
C ARG A 244 -1.84 7.54 7.69
N LEU A 245 -1.34 6.86 8.71
CA LEU A 245 0.08 6.59 8.88
C LEU A 245 0.66 5.84 7.68
N GLY A 246 -0.08 4.86 7.17
CA GLY A 246 0.27 4.11 5.97
C GLY A 246 0.46 4.98 4.72
N LEU A 247 -0.53 5.83 4.43
CA LEU A 247 -0.47 6.73 3.26
C LEU A 247 0.62 7.79 3.43
N PHE A 248 0.80 8.30 4.65
CA PHE A 248 1.83 9.28 4.95
C PHE A 248 3.25 8.69 4.83
N ALA A 249 3.48 7.49 5.37
CA ALA A 249 4.75 6.78 5.22
C ALA A 249 5.09 6.52 3.74
N LEU A 250 4.08 6.23 2.92
CA LEU A 250 4.23 6.10 1.47
C LEU A 250 4.59 7.43 0.79
N GLY A 251 3.95 8.54 1.17
CA GLY A 251 4.31 9.87 0.64
C GLY A 251 5.68 10.37 1.09
N CYS A 252 6.22 9.83 2.19
CA CYS A 252 7.59 10.08 2.65
C CYS A 252 8.63 9.13 2.04
N SER A 253 8.18 8.12 1.29
CA SER A 253 9.06 7.12 0.66
C SER A 253 9.85 7.75 -0.50
N PRO A 254 10.94 7.10 -0.96
CA PRO A 254 11.65 7.57 -2.15
C PRO A 254 10.85 7.27 -3.44
N GLY A 255 11.36 7.76 -4.57
CA GLY A 255 10.84 7.39 -5.88
C GLY A 255 10.89 5.88 -6.11
N GLY A 256 9.89 5.33 -6.78
CA GLY A 256 9.73 3.91 -7.06
C GLY A 256 10.38 3.52 -8.38
N THR A 257 11.01 2.33 -8.46
CA THR A 257 11.73 1.88 -9.67
C THR A 257 10.88 1.79 -10.94
N SER A 258 9.56 1.67 -10.80
CA SER A 258 8.61 1.70 -11.91
C SER A 258 8.57 3.07 -12.63
N SER A 259 8.97 4.16 -11.98
CA SER A 259 9.04 5.49 -12.59
C SER A 259 9.97 5.52 -13.80
N ASN A 260 11.07 4.78 -13.75
CA ASN A 260 12.05 4.70 -14.85
C ASN A 260 11.44 4.06 -16.11
N PHE A 261 10.61 3.02 -15.92
CA PHE A 261 9.89 2.37 -17.01
C PHE A 261 8.86 3.31 -17.64
N TRP A 262 8.06 3.99 -16.82
CA TRP A 262 7.07 4.95 -17.31
C TRP A 262 7.70 6.17 -17.99
N THR A 263 8.83 6.65 -17.46
CA THR A 263 9.58 7.75 -18.08
C THR A 263 10.09 7.35 -19.46
N LEU A 264 10.62 6.13 -19.61
CA LEU A 264 11.02 5.61 -20.92
C LEU A 264 9.81 5.49 -21.87
N LEU A 265 8.70 4.92 -21.39
CA LEU A 265 7.49 4.69 -22.19
C LEU A 265 6.83 6.00 -22.67
N LEU A 266 7.00 7.09 -21.91
CA LEU A 266 6.47 8.41 -22.21
C LEU A 266 7.51 9.36 -22.85
N ASP A 267 8.62 8.83 -23.38
CA ASP A 267 9.69 9.58 -24.06
C ASP A 267 10.34 10.69 -23.19
N GLY A 268 10.37 10.49 -21.87
CA GLY A 268 10.99 11.39 -20.90
C GLY A 268 12.52 11.22 -20.76
N ASP A 269 13.13 12.04 -19.90
CA ASP A 269 14.55 11.96 -19.59
C ASP A 269 14.83 10.83 -18.58
N VAL A 270 15.15 9.65 -19.10
CA VAL A 270 15.43 8.45 -18.30
C VAL A 270 16.67 8.62 -17.41
N ASN A 271 17.69 9.34 -17.88
CA ASN A 271 18.90 9.58 -17.09
C ASN A 271 18.58 10.43 -15.86
N LEU A 272 17.76 11.47 -16.05
CA LEU A 272 17.28 12.29 -14.93
C LEU A 272 16.43 11.46 -13.95
N SER A 273 15.49 10.63 -14.44
CA SER A 273 14.66 9.75 -13.61
C SER A 273 15.51 8.85 -12.72
N VAL A 274 16.45 8.11 -13.30
CA VAL A 274 17.31 7.16 -12.56
C VAL A 274 18.13 7.88 -11.48
N VAL A 275 18.67 9.06 -11.79
CA VAL A 275 19.44 9.87 -10.83
C VAL A 275 18.55 10.38 -9.70
N MET A 276 17.33 10.85 -9.98
CA MET A 276 16.39 11.27 -8.95
C MET A 276 15.96 10.11 -8.05
N THR A 277 15.68 8.93 -8.62
CA THR A 277 15.35 7.72 -7.84
C THR A 277 16.50 7.34 -6.93
N MET A 278 17.74 7.39 -7.42
CA MET A 278 18.94 7.12 -6.62
C MET A 278 19.08 8.09 -5.46
N LEU A 279 19.07 9.39 -5.77
CA LEU A 279 19.24 10.43 -4.75
C LEU A 279 18.14 10.36 -3.71
N SER A 280 16.89 10.12 -4.13
CA SER A 280 15.79 9.97 -3.20
C SER A 280 15.91 8.71 -2.35
N THR A 281 16.31 7.57 -2.92
CA THR A 281 16.49 6.32 -2.16
C THR A 281 17.55 6.47 -1.06
N ILE A 282 18.66 7.16 -1.35
CA ILE A 282 19.69 7.45 -0.35
C ILE A 282 19.17 8.42 0.71
N ALA A 283 18.50 9.50 0.28
CA ALA A 283 17.98 10.52 1.20
C ALA A 283 16.84 10.01 2.09
N ALA A 284 16.06 9.03 1.63
CA ALA A 284 14.94 8.45 2.38
C ALA A 284 15.38 7.82 3.71
N LEU A 285 16.64 7.37 3.83
CA LEU A 285 17.21 6.88 5.10
C LEU A 285 17.09 7.91 6.23
N GLY A 286 17.20 9.20 5.92
CA GLY A 286 17.04 10.29 6.89
C GLY A 286 15.69 11.00 6.78
N MET A 287 15.23 11.27 5.56
CA MET A 287 14.01 12.05 5.32
C MET A 287 12.75 11.34 5.79
N LEU A 288 12.66 10.02 5.62
CA LEU A 288 11.46 9.28 5.99
C LEU A 288 11.28 9.25 7.53
N PRO A 289 12.29 8.87 8.35
CA PRO A 289 12.19 8.99 9.80
C PRO A 289 11.95 10.43 10.27
N LEU A 290 12.56 11.42 9.62
CA LEU A 290 12.39 12.84 9.97
C LEU A 290 10.93 13.30 9.80
N TRP A 291 10.28 12.95 8.70
CA TRP A 291 8.85 13.25 8.49
C TRP A 291 7.95 12.48 9.45
N MET A 292 8.26 11.21 9.69
CA MET A 292 7.52 10.37 10.65
C MET A 292 7.66 10.87 12.10
N TYR A 293 8.79 11.48 12.46
CA TYR A 293 9.00 12.07 13.78
C TYR A 293 8.32 13.44 13.91
N SER A 294 8.31 14.24 12.85
CA SER A 294 7.75 15.61 12.88
C SER A 294 6.23 15.65 12.75
N LEU A 295 5.69 15.19 11.62
CA LEU A 295 4.24 15.24 11.34
C LEU A 295 3.52 13.96 11.74
N GLY A 296 4.21 12.81 11.77
CA GLY A 296 3.63 11.53 12.16
C GLY A 296 2.77 11.59 13.43
N PRO A 297 3.23 12.19 14.56
CA PRO A 297 2.45 12.29 15.80
C PRO A 297 1.04 12.86 15.63
N HIS A 298 0.85 13.79 14.69
CA HIS A 298 -0.44 14.44 14.45
C HIS A 298 -1.45 13.49 13.78
N LEU A 299 -0.99 12.38 13.20
CA LEU A 299 -1.86 11.39 12.56
C LEU A 299 -2.40 10.35 13.54
N TYR A 300 -1.69 10.08 14.65
CA TYR A 300 -1.97 8.94 15.55
C TYR A 300 -2.16 9.27 17.04
N ASN A 301 -1.95 10.52 17.46
CA ASN A 301 -1.95 10.89 18.89
C ASN A 301 -3.24 10.57 19.66
N THR A 302 -4.35 10.32 18.96
CA THR A 302 -5.66 10.05 19.56
C THR A 302 -5.86 8.61 20.05
N GLN A 303 -4.98 7.66 19.72
CA GLN A 303 -5.20 6.23 19.96
C GLN A 303 -4.13 5.54 20.84
N GLY A 304 -3.17 6.30 21.40
CA GLY A 304 -2.08 5.74 22.22
C GLY A 304 -1.08 4.87 21.43
N ILE A 305 -1.06 4.99 20.11
CA ILE A 305 -0.13 4.27 19.23
C ILE A 305 1.27 4.83 19.46
N THR A 306 2.23 3.96 19.81
CA THR A 306 3.63 4.34 19.98
C THR A 306 4.40 3.88 18.75
N ILE A 307 4.97 4.81 17.99
CA ILE A 307 5.79 4.48 16.82
C ILE A 307 7.20 4.07 17.29
N PRO A 308 7.66 2.85 16.96
CA PRO A 308 9.03 2.42 17.25
C PRO A 308 9.99 2.98 16.18
N TYR A 309 10.41 4.23 16.39
CA TYR A 309 11.32 4.93 15.47
C TYR A 309 12.67 4.23 15.30
N ASP A 310 13.15 3.57 16.37
CA ASP A 310 14.33 2.72 16.37
C ASP A 310 14.21 1.57 15.35
N LYS A 311 13.07 0.88 15.36
CA LYS A 311 12.78 -0.20 14.42
C LYS A 311 12.59 0.32 12.99
N MET A 312 11.99 1.49 12.83
CA MET A 312 11.86 2.15 11.51
C MET A 312 13.24 2.42 10.91
N ILE A 313 14.12 3.08 11.65
CA ILE A 313 15.49 3.38 11.19
C ILE A 313 16.24 2.07 10.90
N LEU A 314 16.17 1.08 11.79
CA LEU A 314 16.82 -0.21 11.59
C LEU A 314 16.30 -0.93 10.32
N SER A 315 14.99 -0.90 10.08
CA SER A 315 14.38 -1.50 8.90
C SER A 315 14.84 -0.80 7.62
N LEU A 316 14.93 0.53 7.60
CA LEU A 316 15.43 1.29 6.45
C LEU A 316 16.91 1.02 6.18
N ILE A 317 17.73 0.95 7.23
CA ILE A 317 19.15 0.56 7.10
C ILE A 317 19.24 -0.83 6.47
N ALA A 318 18.47 -1.80 6.96
CA ALA A 318 18.44 -3.15 6.42
C ALA A 318 17.98 -3.18 4.95
N LEU A 319 16.98 -2.37 4.57
CA LEU A 319 16.49 -2.25 3.20
C LEU A 319 17.47 -1.53 2.27
N SER A 320 18.34 -0.67 2.80
CA SER A 320 19.37 0.04 2.03
C SER A 320 20.67 -0.75 1.82
N LEU A 321 20.94 -1.75 2.66
CA LEU A 321 22.14 -2.58 2.55
C LEU A 321 22.30 -3.26 1.17
N PRO A 322 21.24 -3.84 0.56
CA PRO A 322 21.31 -4.39 -0.79
C PRO A 322 21.68 -3.35 -1.86
N LEU A 323 21.25 -2.10 -1.72
CA LEU A 323 21.65 -1.01 -2.63
C LEU A 323 23.16 -0.77 -2.55
N GLY A 324 23.71 -0.69 -1.33
CA GLY A 324 25.15 -0.56 -1.10
C GLY A 324 25.95 -1.72 -1.71
N ILE A 325 25.43 -2.95 -1.62
CA ILE A 325 26.02 -4.13 -2.26
C ILE A 325 26.04 -3.97 -3.80
N GLY A 326 24.93 -3.52 -4.40
CA GLY A 326 24.86 -3.26 -5.84
C GLY A 326 25.89 -2.23 -6.32
N ILE A 327 26.01 -1.12 -5.57
CA ILE A 327 27.01 -0.07 -5.84
C ILE A 327 28.43 -0.64 -5.74
N LEU A 328 28.71 -1.45 -4.71
CA LEU A 328 30.02 -2.07 -4.52
C LEU A 328 30.36 -3.05 -5.64
N ILE A 329 29.40 -3.85 -6.11
CA ILE A 329 29.57 -4.76 -7.24
C ILE A 329 29.91 -3.97 -8.50
N LYS A 330 29.16 -2.89 -8.79
CA LYS A 330 29.43 -2.01 -9.92
C LYS A 330 30.84 -1.41 -9.88
N ALA A 331 31.27 -0.96 -8.71
CA ALA A 331 32.58 -0.35 -8.51
C ALA A 331 33.73 -1.35 -8.67
N LYS A 332 33.59 -2.58 -8.14
CA LYS A 332 34.68 -3.58 -8.14
C LYS A 332 34.69 -4.48 -9.37
N LYS A 333 33.53 -4.87 -9.89
CA LYS A 333 33.37 -5.83 -11.01
C LYS A 333 32.24 -5.39 -11.95
N PRO A 334 32.47 -4.40 -12.83
CA PRO A 334 31.43 -3.88 -13.73
C PRO A 334 30.87 -4.94 -14.70
N SER A 335 31.65 -5.97 -15.04
CA SER A 335 31.19 -7.10 -15.85
C SER A 335 30.06 -7.88 -15.15
N TRP A 336 30.17 -8.11 -13.83
CA TRP A 336 29.14 -8.77 -13.05
C TRP A 336 27.87 -7.92 -12.94
N ALA A 337 28.04 -6.61 -12.73
CA ALA A 337 26.92 -5.68 -12.72
C ALA A 337 26.12 -5.74 -14.04
N SER A 338 26.80 -5.83 -15.19
CA SER A 338 26.13 -5.94 -16.49
C SER A 338 25.30 -7.23 -16.64
N VAL A 339 25.75 -8.34 -16.06
CA VAL A 339 25.01 -9.61 -16.06
C VAL A 339 23.79 -9.52 -15.15
N ILE A 340 23.94 -8.97 -13.93
CA ILE A 340 22.84 -8.77 -12.97
C ILE A 340 21.73 -7.92 -13.60
N VAL A 341 22.10 -6.80 -14.24
CA VAL A 341 21.15 -5.90 -14.93
C VAL A 341 20.42 -6.59 -16.08
N LYS A 342 21.04 -7.56 -16.77
CA LYS A 342 20.36 -8.35 -17.81
C LYS A 342 19.40 -9.38 -17.21
N MET A 343 19.81 -10.06 -16.15
CA MET A 343 18.99 -11.10 -15.50
C MET A 343 17.77 -10.55 -14.76
N ILE A 344 17.77 -9.28 -14.37
CA ILE A 344 16.69 -8.72 -13.56
C ILE A 344 15.35 -8.65 -14.31
N LYS A 345 15.35 -8.50 -15.63
CA LYS A 345 14.11 -8.37 -16.43
C LYS A 345 13.19 -9.59 -16.28
N PRO A 346 13.63 -10.83 -16.58
CA PRO A 346 12.78 -12.01 -16.39
C PRO A 346 12.46 -12.27 -14.91
N ILE A 347 13.42 -12.02 -14.01
CA ILE A 347 13.25 -12.23 -12.57
C ILE A 347 12.15 -11.31 -12.00
N THR A 348 12.16 -10.03 -12.37
CA THR A 348 11.17 -9.05 -11.90
C THR A 348 9.78 -9.43 -12.38
N LEU A 349 9.65 -9.86 -13.64
CA LEU A 349 8.36 -10.29 -14.20
C LEU A 349 7.82 -11.54 -13.49
N LEU A 350 8.67 -12.54 -13.26
CA LEU A 350 8.32 -13.74 -12.49
C LEU A 350 7.87 -13.38 -11.07
N ILE A 351 8.60 -12.49 -10.39
CA ILE A 351 8.28 -12.13 -9.01
C ILE A 351 7.01 -11.29 -8.92
N ILE A 352 6.76 -10.37 -9.87
CA ILE A 352 5.48 -9.65 -9.94
C ILE A 352 4.31 -10.64 -10.07
N LEU A 353 4.46 -11.69 -10.89
CA LEU A 353 3.45 -12.75 -11.03
C LEU A 353 3.24 -13.51 -9.70
N VAL A 354 4.32 -13.82 -8.98
CA VAL A 354 4.26 -14.49 -7.67
C VAL A 354 3.59 -13.58 -6.62
N ILE A 355 3.92 -12.29 -6.59
CA ILE A 355 3.30 -11.34 -5.65
C ILE A 355 1.83 -11.12 -6.00
N MET A 356 1.46 -11.06 -7.28
CA MET A 356 0.05 -11.00 -7.67
C MET A 356 -0.69 -12.24 -7.16
N THR A 357 -0.18 -13.44 -7.41
CA THR A 357 -0.87 -14.69 -7.01
C THR A 357 -0.92 -14.90 -5.50
N VAL A 358 0.24 -14.90 -4.83
CA VAL A 358 0.34 -15.09 -3.38
C VAL A 358 -0.20 -13.89 -2.61
N GLY A 359 0.11 -12.68 -3.08
CA GLY A 359 -0.30 -11.45 -2.41
C GLY A 359 -1.79 -11.18 -2.48
N ILE A 360 -2.46 -11.48 -3.61
CA ILE A 360 -3.93 -11.39 -3.67
C ILE A 360 -4.55 -12.37 -2.67
N TYR A 361 -4.11 -13.63 -2.65
CA TYR A 361 -4.63 -14.63 -1.71
C TYR A 361 -4.40 -14.23 -0.25
N ASN A 362 -3.19 -13.77 0.07
CA ASN A 362 -2.79 -13.39 1.42
C ASN A 362 -3.41 -12.07 1.89
N SER A 363 -3.78 -11.20 0.94
CA SER A 363 -4.29 -9.85 1.20
C SER A 363 -5.77 -9.70 0.86
N LEU A 364 -6.53 -10.80 0.75
CA LEU A 364 -7.98 -10.71 0.48
C LEU A 364 -8.71 -9.84 1.52
N TYR A 365 -8.23 -9.86 2.77
CA TYR A 365 -8.74 -9.00 3.84
C TYR A 365 -8.66 -7.50 3.51
N VAL A 366 -7.66 -7.08 2.72
CA VAL A 366 -7.45 -5.67 2.34
C VAL A 366 -8.65 -5.14 1.56
N PHE A 367 -9.29 -5.98 0.74
CA PHE A 367 -10.49 -5.59 -0.01
C PHE A 367 -11.69 -5.29 0.90
N TYR A 368 -11.77 -5.91 2.08
CA TYR A 368 -12.80 -5.60 3.07
C TYR A 368 -12.47 -4.33 3.87
N LEU A 369 -11.19 -3.99 4.02
CA LEU A 369 -10.73 -2.80 4.73
C LEU A 369 -10.65 -1.56 3.84
N LEU A 370 -10.66 -1.73 2.52
CA LEU A 370 -10.66 -0.64 1.55
C LEU A 370 -11.96 0.17 1.67
N SER A 371 -11.82 1.43 2.08
CA SER A 371 -12.89 2.41 2.00
C SER A 371 -12.67 3.37 0.83
N TRP A 372 -13.74 3.99 0.34
CA TRP A 372 -13.67 5.02 -0.68
C TRP A 372 -12.78 6.20 -0.26
N GLY A 373 -12.72 6.49 1.06
CA GLY A 373 -11.82 7.50 1.61
C GLY A 373 -10.34 7.16 1.41
N ILE A 374 -9.94 5.91 1.67
CA ILE A 374 -8.55 5.44 1.46
C ILE A 374 -8.20 5.44 -0.02
N VAL A 375 -9.09 4.94 -0.88
CA VAL A 375 -8.90 4.91 -2.35
C VAL A 375 -8.79 6.33 -2.91
N GLY A 376 -9.69 7.22 -2.49
CA GLY A 376 -9.69 8.63 -2.89
C GLY A 376 -8.43 9.36 -2.43
N ALA A 377 -8.00 9.14 -1.18
CA ALA A 377 -6.77 9.72 -0.65
C ALA A 377 -5.54 9.22 -1.42
N GLY A 378 -5.47 7.93 -1.73
CA GLY A 378 -4.41 7.33 -2.55
C GLY A 378 -4.38 7.92 -3.97
N LEU A 379 -5.55 8.07 -4.59
CA LEU A 379 -5.69 8.66 -5.92
C LEU A 379 -5.23 10.12 -5.95
N ILE A 380 -5.72 10.97 -5.03
CA ILE A 380 -5.33 12.38 -4.96
C ILE A 380 -3.83 12.51 -4.67
N THR A 381 -3.28 11.65 -3.83
CA THR A 381 -1.84 11.67 -3.53
C THR A 381 -1.01 11.33 -4.77
N ALA A 382 -1.36 10.27 -5.50
CA ALA A 382 -0.64 9.88 -6.72
C ALA A 382 -0.79 10.92 -7.84
N TRP A 383 -2.02 11.37 -8.10
CA TRP A 383 -2.32 12.32 -9.18
C TRP A 383 -1.92 13.76 -8.87
N GLY A 384 -1.98 14.14 -7.59
CA GLY A 384 -1.35 15.36 -7.11
C GLY A 384 0.17 15.29 -7.28
N GLY A 385 0.81 14.14 -7.07
CA GLY A 385 2.21 13.93 -7.39
C GLY A 385 2.54 14.20 -8.86
N PHE A 386 1.75 13.67 -9.80
CA PHE A 386 1.92 13.96 -11.24
C PHE A 386 1.77 15.46 -11.51
N PHE A 387 0.69 16.06 -10.98
CA PHE A 387 0.37 17.46 -11.19
C PHE A 387 1.46 18.40 -10.64
N PHE A 388 1.80 18.28 -9.36
CA PHE A 388 2.78 19.17 -8.73
C PHE A 388 4.18 18.93 -9.29
N GLY A 389 4.56 17.68 -9.56
CA GLY A 389 5.83 17.38 -10.21
C GLY A 389 5.95 18.05 -11.57
N ALA A 390 4.91 17.95 -12.41
CA ALA A 390 4.88 18.64 -13.71
C ALA A 390 4.84 20.17 -13.56
N PHE A 391 4.03 20.68 -12.64
CA PHE A 391 3.84 22.10 -12.40
C PHE A 391 5.13 22.79 -11.94
N PHE A 392 5.83 22.24 -10.94
CA PHE A 392 7.10 22.80 -10.49
C PHE A 392 8.19 22.65 -11.54
N ALA A 393 8.26 21.51 -12.23
CA ALA A 393 9.22 21.35 -13.33
C ALA A 393 9.01 22.38 -14.45
N TRP A 394 7.76 22.66 -14.81
CA TRP A 394 7.39 23.71 -15.75
C TRP A 394 7.71 25.11 -15.21
N LEU A 395 7.43 25.39 -13.93
CA LEU A 395 7.70 26.68 -13.28
C LEU A 395 9.21 27.02 -13.31
N PHE A 396 10.06 26.02 -13.09
CA PHE A 396 11.51 26.15 -13.19
C PHE A 396 12.06 26.02 -14.63
N LYS A 397 11.17 26.07 -15.64
CA LYS A 397 11.49 26.09 -17.08
C LYS A 397 12.32 24.90 -17.55
N LEU A 398 12.07 23.72 -16.98
CA LEU A 398 12.69 22.48 -17.46
C LEU A 398 12.16 22.09 -18.85
N GLU A 399 12.97 21.35 -19.61
CA GLU A 399 12.55 20.84 -20.92
C GLU A 399 11.42 19.81 -20.79
N ARG A 400 10.62 19.63 -21.85
CA ARG A 400 9.48 18.70 -21.85
C ARG A 400 9.84 17.30 -21.35
N LYS A 401 10.96 16.75 -21.78
CA LYS A 401 11.42 15.41 -21.36
C LYS A 401 11.72 15.34 -19.86
N GLN A 402 12.26 16.43 -19.30
CA GLN A 402 12.56 16.55 -17.87
C GLN A 402 11.29 16.78 -17.04
N ILE A 403 10.32 17.56 -17.55
CA ILE A 403 9.01 17.72 -16.92
C ILE A 403 8.31 16.35 -16.78
N ILE A 404 8.32 15.54 -17.83
CA ILE A 404 7.76 14.18 -17.81
C ILE A 404 8.48 13.34 -16.74
N ALA A 405 9.82 13.34 -16.72
CA ALA A 405 10.59 12.59 -15.74
C ALA A 405 10.28 13.02 -14.29
N VAL A 406 10.26 14.32 -13.98
CA VAL A 406 9.97 14.83 -12.62
C VAL A 406 8.54 14.52 -12.20
N SER A 407 7.56 14.66 -13.11
CA SER A 407 6.15 14.34 -12.85
C SER A 407 5.95 12.88 -12.49
N ILE A 408 6.54 11.98 -13.29
CA ILE A 408 6.45 10.53 -13.08
C ILE A 408 7.18 10.12 -11.81
N GLU A 409 8.38 10.65 -11.59
CA GLU A 409 9.19 10.35 -10.41
C GLU A 409 8.45 10.75 -9.12
N THR A 410 7.81 11.93 -9.12
CA THR A 410 7.06 12.42 -7.95
C THR A 410 5.85 11.54 -7.66
N ALA A 411 5.13 11.07 -8.67
CA ALA A 411 3.90 10.31 -8.49
C ALA A 411 4.15 8.84 -8.11
N PHE A 412 5.15 8.20 -8.73
CA PHE A 412 5.48 6.80 -8.48
C PHE A 412 6.37 6.70 -7.24
N GLN A 413 5.72 6.47 -6.11
CA GLN A 413 6.38 6.22 -4.83
C GLN A 413 6.88 4.78 -4.71
N ASN A 414 7.89 4.56 -3.86
CA ASN A 414 8.40 3.23 -3.57
C ASN A 414 7.54 2.52 -2.50
N ALA A 415 6.40 2.01 -2.95
CA ALA A 415 5.46 1.30 -2.07
C ALA A 415 6.08 0.09 -1.36
N GLY A 416 7.07 -0.59 -1.97
CA GLY A 416 7.76 -1.71 -1.35
C GLY A 416 8.55 -1.31 -0.11
N VAL A 417 9.27 -0.18 -0.16
CA VAL A 417 10.03 0.34 0.99
C VAL A 417 9.07 0.77 2.11
N ALA A 418 8.01 1.51 1.78
CA ALA A 418 7.01 1.94 2.77
C ALA A 418 6.30 0.72 3.42
N PHE A 419 5.86 -0.24 2.61
CA PHE A 419 5.22 -1.47 3.06
C PHE A 419 6.13 -2.26 4.01
N LEU A 420 7.37 -2.53 3.60
CA LEU A 420 8.30 -3.31 4.42
C LEU A 420 8.69 -2.57 5.70
N MET A 421 8.92 -1.25 5.64
CA MET A 421 9.22 -0.47 6.82
C MET A 421 8.06 -0.56 7.84
N LEU A 422 6.80 -0.41 7.40
CA LEU A 422 5.63 -0.52 8.27
C LEU A 422 5.51 -1.93 8.86
N ARG A 423 5.59 -2.98 8.03
CA ARG A 423 5.45 -4.38 8.45
C ARG A 423 6.58 -4.87 9.37
N LEU A 424 7.79 -4.35 9.21
CA LEU A 424 8.94 -4.72 10.04
C LEU A 424 9.04 -3.91 11.34
N SER A 425 8.46 -2.70 11.36
CA SER A 425 8.57 -1.80 12.51
C SER A 425 7.39 -1.94 13.47
N LEU A 426 6.16 -2.01 12.93
CA LEU A 426 4.94 -2.07 13.73
C LEU A 426 4.60 -3.51 14.11
N THR A 427 4.05 -3.69 15.32
CA THR A 427 3.49 -4.97 15.74
C THR A 427 2.17 -5.24 15.05
N GLU A 428 1.75 -6.49 14.99
CA GLU A 428 0.41 -6.83 14.50
C GLU A 428 -0.64 -6.39 15.52
N PRO A 429 -1.82 -5.87 15.09
CA PRO A 429 -2.29 -5.74 13.69
C PRO A 429 -1.89 -4.41 13.02
N ASP A 430 -1.17 -3.51 13.70
CA ASP A 430 -0.90 -2.14 13.24
C ASP A 430 -0.14 -2.10 11.91
N GLY A 431 0.84 -2.99 11.74
CA GLY A 431 1.61 -3.10 10.50
C GLY A 431 0.75 -3.52 9.30
N ASP A 432 -0.18 -4.46 9.49
CA ASP A 432 -1.10 -4.90 8.43
C ASP A 432 -2.05 -3.77 8.07
N LEU A 433 -2.68 -3.16 9.08
CA LEU A 433 -3.59 -2.04 8.89
C LEU A 433 -2.92 -0.88 8.16
N ALA A 434 -1.75 -0.41 8.62
CA ALA A 434 -1.05 0.68 7.97
C ALA A 434 -0.69 0.35 6.51
N SER A 435 -0.32 -0.90 6.21
CA SER A 435 0.06 -1.30 4.86
C SER A 435 -1.08 -1.27 3.83
N VAL A 436 -2.35 -1.28 4.28
CA VAL A 436 -3.54 -1.18 3.41
C VAL A 436 -3.49 0.04 2.49
N SER A 437 -3.11 1.20 3.02
CA SER A 437 -3.03 2.44 2.22
C SER A 437 -1.95 2.37 1.13
N CYS A 438 -0.85 1.64 1.39
CA CYS A 438 0.19 1.42 0.38
C CYS A 438 -0.35 0.60 -0.80
N ILE A 439 -1.08 -0.47 -0.49
CA ILE A 439 -1.70 -1.35 -1.49
C ILE A 439 -2.80 -0.60 -2.26
N ALA A 440 -3.60 0.19 -1.56
CA ALA A 440 -4.66 1.01 -2.14
C ALA A 440 -4.11 1.99 -3.18
N GLN A 441 -3.07 2.74 -2.82
CA GLN A 441 -2.45 3.72 -3.72
C GLN A 441 -1.80 3.05 -4.94
N LEU A 442 -1.09 1.92 -4.74
CA LEU A 442 -0.50 1.15 -5.83
C LEU A 442 -1.56 0.65 -6.83
N SER A 443 -2.76 0.32 -6.35
CA SER A 443 -3.87 -0.14 -7.17
C SER A 443 -4.46 0.96 -8.06
N VAL A 444 -4.28 2.24 -7.72
CA VAL A 444 -4.89 3.38 -8.44
C VAL A 444 -3.91 4.24 -9.22
N VAL A 445 -2.60 4.16 -8.96
CA VAL A 445 -1.60 4.97 -9.69
C VAL A 445 -1.43 4.52 -11.14
N GLY A 446 -1.38 3.21 -11.39
CA GLY A 446 -1.07 2.63 -12.71
C GLY A 446 -2.24 2.59 -13.70
N PRO A 447 -3.43 2.07 -13.33
CA PRO A 447 -4.51 1.84 -14.29
C PRO A 447 -4.92 3.07 -15.11
N PRO A 448 -5.07 4.29 -14.55
CA PRO A 448 -5.49 5.41 -15.36
C PRO A 448 -4.38 5.92 -16.32
N LEU A 449 -3.09 5.63 -16.06
CA LEU A 449 -2.02 5.85 -17.05
C LEU A 449 -2.10 4.87 -18.21
N TRP A 450 -2.37 3.59 -17.93
CA TRP A 450 -2.59 2.60 -18.98
C TRP A 450 -3.79 2.95 -19.86
N VAL A 451 -4.88 3.41 -19.24
CA VAL A 451 -6.07 3.90 -19.96
C VAL A 451 -5.69 5.12 -20.81
N ALA A 452 -4.98 6.10 -20.25
CA ALA A 452 -4.53 7.28 -21.01
C ALA A 452 -3.64 6.90 -22.21
N LEU A 453 -2.71 5.97 -22.03
CA LEU A 453 -1.87 5.44 -23.11
C LEU A 453 -2.69 4.75 -24.19
N LEU A 454 -3.65 3.90 -23.81
CA LEU A 454 -4.53 3.21 -24.74
C LEU A 454 -5.37 4.20 -25.55
N LEU A 455 -5.92 5.24 -24.91
CA LEU A 455 -6.65 6.31 -25.57
C LEU A 455 -5.78 7.13 -26.53
N LEU A 456 -4.52 7.42 -26.16
CA LEU A 456 -3.59 8.10 -27.04
C LEU A 456 -3.18 7.23 -28.23
N HIS A 457 -2.98 5.93 -28.01
CA HIS A 457 -2.58 5.00 -29.07
C HIS A 457 -3.73 4.75 -30.06
N THR A 458 -4.95 4.57 -29.55
CA THR A 458 -6.16 4.46 -30.38
C THR A 458 -6.42 5.76 -31.14
N ARG A 459 -6.32 6.93 -30.49
CA ARG A 459 -6.44 8.23 -31.19
C ARG A 459 -5.40 8.41 -32.28
N LYS A 460 -4.12 8.08 -32.03
CA LYS A 460 -3.07 8.13 -33.05
C LYS A 460 -3.37 7.18 -34.21
N ARG A 461 -3.85 5.97 -33.93
CA ARG A 461 -4.21 4.97 -34.95
C ARG A 461 -5.41 5.44 -35.80
N ILE A 462 -6.45 5.98 -35.17
CA ILE A 462 -7.61 6.56 -35.86
C ILE A 462 -7.18 7.76 -36.70
N SER A 463 -6.36 8.67 -36.16
CA SER A 463 -5.86 9.83 -36.90
C SER A 463 -5.09 9.43 -38.17
N ARG A 464 -4.26 8.38 -38.11
CA ARG A 464 -3.55 7.86 -39.29
C ARG A 464 -4.49 7.21 -40.32
N LEU A 465 -5.60 6.63 -39.87
CA LEU A 465 -6.62 6.05 -40.75
C LEU A 465 -7.51 7.12 -41.39
N CYS A 466 -7.81 8.21 -40.67
CA CYS A 466 -8.66 9.30 -41.15
C CYS A 466 -7.91 10.37 -41.96
N TYR A 467 -6.61 10.57 -41.70
CA TYR A 467 -5.76 11.54 -42.39
C TYR A 467 -4.43 10.88 -42.78
N PRO A 468 -4.40 10.10 -43.89
CA PRO A 468 -3.19 9.40 -44.33
C PRO A 468 -2.08 10.32 -44.83
N ASP A 469 -2.41 11.55 -45.28
CA ASP A 469 -1.46 12.46 -45.96
C ASP A 469 -0.93 13.62 -45.09
N ASP A 470 -1.35 13.75 -43.82
CA ASP A 470 -0.83 14.79 -42.92
C ASP A 470 0.40 14.28 -42.15
N PRO A 471 1.62 14.82 -42.38
CA PRO A 471 2.77 14.48 -41.56
C PRO A 471 2.55 15.05 -40.15
N LEU A 472 2.44 14.16 -39.16
CA LEU A 472 2.47 14.53 -37.74
C LEU A 472 3.73 15.37 -37.46
N PRO A 473 3.67 16.36 -36.54
CA PRO A 473 4.87 17.07 -36.13
C PRO A 473 5.89 16.07 -35.56
N VAL A 474 6.96 15.85 -36.32
CA VAL A 474 8.07 14.98 -35.95
C VAL A 474 8.80 15.63 -34.77
N THR A 475 8.58 15.13 -33.56
CA THR A 475 9.58 15.31 -32.52
C THR A 475 10.77 14.41 -32.88
N PRO A 476 11.98 14.95 -33.08
CA PRO A 476 13.13 14.12 -33.45
C PRO A 476 13.39 13.10 -32.36
N VAL A 477 13.23 11.82 -32.70
CA VAL A 477 13.72 10.68 -31.93
C VAL A 477 15.23 10.65 -32.17
N PRO A 478 16.10 10.87 -31.17
CA PRO A 478 17.53 10.73 -31.38
C PRO A 478 17.84 9.28 -31.74
N LEU A 479 18.56 9.08 -32.85
CA LEU A 479 19.08 7.79 -33.31
C LEU A 479 20.04 7.20 -32.25
N GLY A 480 19.46 6.47 -31.31
CA GLY A 480 20.15 5.61 -30.35
C GLY A 480 19.24 4.51 -29.78
N THR A 481 17.97 4.52 -30.17
CA THR A 481 16.86 3.74 -29.59
C THR A 481 16.61 2.39 -30.24
N VAL A 482 17.41 1.96 -31.22
CA VAL A 482 17.13 0.72 -31.97
C VAL A 482 17.60 -0.56 -31.23
N ASN A 483 18.54 -0.48 -30.28
CA ASN A 483 19.19 -1.70 -29.76
C ASN A 483 18.65 -2.24 -28.42
N LEU A 484 17.51 -1.76 -27.89
CA LEU A 484 16.93 -2.34 -26.67
C LEU A 484 15.45 -2.75 -26.80
N ALA A 485 14.74 -2.19 -27.79
CA ALA A 485 13.36 -2.54 -28.10
C ALA A 485 13.25 -3.58 -29.22
N ALA A 486 14.25 -3.67 -30.12
CA ALA A 486 14.31 -4.71 -31.16
C ALA A 486 14.43 -6.12 -30.57
N ASP A 487 15.25 -6.30 -29.52
CA ASP A 487 15.45 -7.60 -28.85
C ASP A 487 14.18 -8.18 -28.20
N VAL A 488 13.17 -7.34 -27.92
CA VAL A 488 11.91 -7.76 -27.28
C VAL A 488 10.84 -8.12 -28.33
N LEU A 489 10.90 -7.57 -29.54
CA LEU A 489 9.91 -7.85 -30.59
C LEU A 489 10.36 -8.90 -31.62
N GLU A 490 11.67 -9.08 -31.82
CA GLU A 490 12.19 -9.98 -32.85
C GLU A 490 12.11 -11.47 -32.45
N ASN A 491 12.05 -11.77 -31.14
CA ASN A 491 11.97 -13.15 -30.65
C ASN A 491 10.60 -13.81 -30.83
N ASP A 492 9.52 -13.05 -31.02
CA ASP A 492 8.16 -13.61 -31.18
C ASP A 492 7.71 -13.72 -32.64
N LEU A 493 8.38 -13.05 -33.59
CA LEU A 493 8.04 -13.14 -35.02
C LEU A 493 8.89 -14.15 -35.81
N VAL A 494 10.06 -14.54 -35.29
CA VAL A 494 10.96 -15.50 -35.96
C VAL A 494 10.57 -16.97 -35.70
N LYS A 495 9.72 -17.26 -34.71
CA LYS A 495 9.23 -18.63 -34.43
C LYS A 495 7.94 -19.03 -35.16
N GLY A 496 7.34 -18.13 -35.94
CA GLY A 496 6.06 -18.38 -36.62
C GLY A 496 6.12 -18.41 -38.15
N ARG A 497 7.32 -18.39 -38.76
CA ARG A 497 7.44 -18.28 -40.22
C ARG A 497 8.65 -19.05 -40.79
N VAL A 498 8.84 -20.28 -40.35
CA VAL A 498 9.64 -21.29 -41.06
C VAL A 498 8.76 -22.52 -41.16
N ASP A 499 8.20 -22.72 -42.36
CA ASP A 499 7.54 -23.92 -42.89
C ASP A 499 6.30 -23.52 -43.69
N VAL A 500 6.49 -22.90 -44.87
CA VAL A 500 5.73 -23.10 -46.12
C VAL A 500 6.57 -22.45 -47.24
N ASP A 501 6.68 -23.12 -48.37
CA ASP A 501 7.36 -22.74 -49.62
C ASP A 501 8.84 -23.15 -49.77
N ASN A 502 9.04 -24.45 -49.98
CA ASN A 502 10.09 -24.92 -50.87
C ASN A 502 9.59 -26.13 -51.68
N ASN A 503 8.88 -25.83 -52.76
CA ASN A 503 8.78 -26.68 -53.95
C ASN A 503 8.10 -25.87 -55.05
N LEU A 504 8.88 -25.23 -55.91
CA LEU A 504 8.57 -25.12 -57.33
C LEU A 504 9.85 -24.82 -58.13
N ASP A 505 10.20 -25.82 -58.94
CA ASP A 505 10.83 -25.76 -60.25
C ASP A 505 12.32 -25.46 -60.43
N LYS A 506 12.98 -26.58 -60.75
CA LYS A 506 14.16 -26.75 -61.59
C LYS A 506 13.98 -26.12 -62.98
N VAL A 507 15.15 -25.94 -63.62
CA VAL A 507 15.42 -25.88 -65.06
C VAL A 507 15.43 -24.47 -65.69
N THR A 508 16.63 -23.91 -65.89
CA THR A 508 17.22 -23.70 -67.24
C THR A 508 18.62 -23.04 -67.18
N HIS A 509 19.59 -23.79 -67.71
CA HIS A 509 20.73 -23.42 -68.56
C HIS A 509 21.71 -22.24 -68.24
N LEU A 510 22.94 -22.65 -67.91
CA LEU A 510 24.19 -22.55 -68.70
C LEU A 510 24.59 -21.24 -69.44
N GLU A 511 25.90 -20.98 -69.35
CA GLU A 511 26.77 -20.07 -70.16
C GLU A 511 26.67 -18.55 -69.87
N ASN A 512 27.73 -17.74 -69.87
CA ASN A 512 29.06 -17.85 -70.47
C ASN A 512 30.08 -16.90 -69.78
N ARG A 513 31.33 -17.41 -69.67
CA ARG A 513 32.66 -16.78 -69.86
C ARG A 513 33.00 -15.32 -69.49
N GLY A 514 34.14 -15.22 -68.78
CA GLY A 514 35.30 -14.33 -69.07
C GLY A 514 35.14 -12.85 -68.69
N ASP A 515 36.14 -12.11 -68.23
CA ASP A 515 37.59 -12.20 -68.40
C ASP A 515 38.25 -11.15 -67.46
N GLY A 516 39.56 -11.30 -67.20
CA GLY A 516 40.45 -10.13 -67.08
C GLY A 516 41.07 -9.74 -65.72
N GLY A 517 42.35 -10.12 -65.56
CA GLY A 517 43.43 -9.27 -65.01
C GLY A 517 43.61 -9.26 -63.49
N SER A 518 44.61 -9.95 -62.92
CA SER A 518 46.06 -9.67 -62.92
C SER A 518 46.49 -9.14 -61.54
N ASP A 519 47.17 -9.98 -60.75
CA ASP A 519 48.53 -9.71 -60.24
C ASP A 519 49.03 -10.88 -59.37
N VAL A 520 50.33 -11.13 -59.50
CA VAL A 520 51.15 -12.29 -59.09
C VAL A 520 52.31 -11.72 -58.23
N PRO A 521 53.18 -12.48 -57.51
CA PRO A 521 53.07 -13.69 -56.69
C PRO A 521 53.65 -13.48 -55.26
N MET A 522 53.63 -14.50 -54.40
CA MET A 522 54.85 -15.04 -53.74
C MET A 522 54.51 -16.12 -52.70
N ASN A 523 54.92 -17.35 -53.01
CA ASN A 523 55.79 -18.22 -52.21
C ASN A 523 55.35 -18.64 -50.78
N LYS A 524 55.09 -19.94 -50.60
CA LYS A 524 56.02 -20.93 -49.99
C LYS A 524 55.32 -22.25 -49.64
N ASP A 525 55.82 -23.32 -50.27
CA ASP A 525 56.34 -24.59 -49.70
C ASP A 525 55.64 -25.30 -48.53
N GLY A 526 55.53 -26.63 -48.68
CA GLY A 526 55.34 -27.60 -47.59
C GLY A 526 54.20 -28.59 -47.88
N GLU A 527 54.30 -29.46 -48.87
CA GLU A 527 54.84 -30.83 -48.80
C GLU A 527 54.17 -31.80 -47.81
N MET A 528 53.81 -32.96 -48.39
CA MET A 528 53.70 -34.31 -47.84
C MET A 528 52.53 -34.70 -46.93
N GLY A 529 51.62 -35.48 -47.54
CA GLY A 529 51.78 -36.93 -47.46
C GLY A 529 50.79 -37.68 -46.56
N PRO A 530 50.57 -38.97 -46.82
CA PRO A 530 49.23 -39.47 -47.12
C PRO A 530 48.82 -40.67 -46.23
N GLU A 531 47.82 -41.41 -46.71
CA GLU A 531 47.49 -42.79 -46.35
C GLU A 531 46.74 -43.01 -45.03
N GLU A 532 45.79 -43.93 -44.93
CA GLU A 532 44.99 -44.69 -45.89
C GLU A 532 43.96 -45.47 -45.05
N ALA A 533 43.06 -46.14 -45.77
CA ALA A 533 42.51 -47.43 -45.39
C ALA A 533 41.34 -47.48 -44.38
N THR A 534 40.20 -47.81 -45.01
CA THR A 534 39.49 -49.09 -44.85
C THR A 534 38.15 -49.12 -44.10
N ARG A 535 37.11 -49.28 -44.93
CA ARG A 535 36.22 -50.48 -45.03
C ARG A 535 35.29 -50.76 -43.85
N GLY A 536 34.00 -50.88 -44.18
CA GLY A 536 33.02 -51.54 -43.34
C GLY A 536 31.61 -51.32 -43.83
N ASP A 537 31.16 -52.18 -44.73
CA ASP A 537 29.77 -52.33 -45.18
C ASP A 537 28.77 -52.50 -44.02
N VAL A 538 27.49 -52.23 -44.28
CA VAL A 538 26.35 -53.17 -44.15
C VAL A 538 25.02 -52.40 -44.09
N SER A 539 24.34 -52.37 -45.23
CA SER A 539 22.98 -52.91 -45.48
C SER A 539 21.81 -52.80 -44.47
N ILE A 540 20.73 -52.22 -45.01
CA ILE A 540 19.40 -52.82 -45.28
C ILE A 540 18.24 -52.65 -44.27
N ALA A 541 17.07 -52.47 -44.90
CA ALA A 541 15.67 -52.64 -44.49
C ALA A 541 15.07 -51.43 -43.79
N GLY A 542 14.03 -50.80 -44.35
CA GLY A 542 12.74 -51.40 -44.75
C GLY A 542 11.72 -50.94 -43.69
N SER A 543 10.45 -50.65 -43.94
CA SER A 543 9.55 -50.72 -45.07
C SER A 543 8.20 -50.18 -44.54
N GLU A 544 7.30 -49.84 -45.46
CA GLU A 544 5.83 -49.85 -45.28
C GLU A 544 5.16 -48.68 -44.51
N VAL A 545 4.40 -47.80 -45.19
CA VAL A 545 3.07 -47.97 -45.84
C VAL A 545 1.94 -47.83 -44.80
N THR A 546 1.15 -46.76 -44.92
CA THR A 546 -0.30 -46.86 -45.23
C THR A 546 -0.97 -45.49 -45.31
N SER A 547 -1.80 -45.40 -46.34
CA SER A 547 -2.78 -44.41 -46.76
C SER A 547 -3.95 -44.17 -45.80
N GLY A 548 -4.66 -43.05 -45.96
CA GLY A 548 -6.09 -42.99 -45.66
C GLY A 548 -6.69 -41.62 -45.41
N ASP A 549 -7.17 -40.99 -46.50
CA ASP A 549 -8.33 -40.08 -46.63
C ASP A 549 -9.08 -39.61 -45.37
N ASN A 550 -9.34 -38.29 -45.24
CA ASN A 550 -10.58 -37.68 -45.75
C ASN A 550 -10.70 -36.19 -45.44
N LYS A 551 -11.56 -35.56 -46.25
CA LYS A 551 -11.75 -34.14 -46.53
C LYS A 551 -12.86 -33.52 -45.59
N PRO A 552 -13.41 -32.32 -45.83
CA PRO A 552 -13.31 -31.11 -44.98
C PRO A 552 -14.65 -30.63 -44.37
N ALA A 553 -14.65 -29.55 -43.56
CA ALA A 553 -15.76 -28.57 -43.51
C ALA A 553 -15.42 -27.32 -42.68
N LEU A 554 -15.79 -26.16 -43.23
CA LEU A 554 -15.99 -24.89 -42.54
C LEU A 554 -17.10 -25.01 -41.47
N VAL A 555 -16.94 -24.32 -40.33
CA VAL A 555 -17.67 -23.10 -39.89
C VAL A 555 -16.80 -22.38 -38.86
#